data_AF-A0A7X7XHM2-F1
#
_entry.id   AF-A0A7X7XHM2-F1
#
_cell.length_a   1.000
_cell.length_b   1.000
_cell.length_c   1.000
_cell.angle_alpha   90.00
_cell.angle_beta   90.00
_cell.angle_gamma   90.00
#
_symmetry.space_group_name_H-M   'P 1'
#
loop_
_entity.id
_entity.type
_entity.pdbx_description
1 polymer ?
#
loop_
_entity_poly.entity_id
_entity_poly.type
_entity_poly.pdbx_seq_one_letter_code
_entity_poly.pdbx_strand_id
1 'polypeptide(L)'
;MDQSAGNTGSGTRLDEAIAGDEHVTRLQTASGGTARTTHAASGVFMKRALLTCGLGVALVCAVWATDFWLQKPYTQWQVNEARQILTRSPWTYVYQWGYIGSIQQNIAGTGDPEREFVVIIRAHLFSARAVRQAYVALIAQGDQNRLARYRDIATRDYPDEIVVSLTVDSKPKGVSAVFDVERALHNLSLPELRSNTFLATNSGKKVYIKDYLAPTPDGSGAKFIFPRYADDGVPLVTRDDTTLRFQTTKIKIKSLSDLEEDENRPSENVAYVLSTRTLIQNEMEIDATFMIAKLLLNNRLDF
;
A
#
# COMPACT_ATOMS: atom_id res chain seq x y z
N MET A 1 -20.16 47.87 -24.10
CA MET A 1 -21.12 47.26 -23.15
C MET A 1 -21.05 45.77 -23.38
N ASP A 2 -20.04 45.07 -22.91
CA ASP A 2 -19.52 44.92 -21.53
C ASP A 2 -20.11 43.67 -20.85
N GLN A 3 -19.21 42.70 -20.71
CA GLN A 3 -19.04 41.63 -19.72
C GLN A 3 -20.26 40.97 -19.06
N SER A 4 -20.40 39.66 -19.27
CA SER A 4 -21.10 38.77 -18.33
C SER A 4 -20.12 38.23 -17.27
N ALA A 5 -20.40 38.58 -16.01
CA ALA A 5 -20.02 37.83 -14.82
C ALA A 5 -20.56 36.36 -14.89
N GLY A 6 -20.06 35.38 -14.15
CA GLY A 6 -19.16 35.42 -13.02
C GLY A 6 -18.59 34.03 -12.73
N ASN A 7 -17.32 34.06 -12.32
CA ASN A 7 -16.49 32.97 -11.85
C ASN A 7 -16.81 32.67 -10.37
N THR A 8 -17.24 31.45 -10.05
CA THR A 8 -17.03 30.86 -8.72
C THR A 8 -16.91 29.34 -8.84
N GLY A 9 -15.70 28.82 -8.64
CA GLY A 9 -15.40 27.39 -8.61
C GLY A 9 -14.07 27.17 -7.90
N SER A 10 -14.05 27.43 -6.59
CA SER A 10 -12.92 27.12 -5.72
C SER A 10 -12.81 25.60 -5.56
N GLY A 11 -11.97 24.98 -6.39
CA GLY A 11 -11.53 23.60 -6.21
C GLY A 11 -10.44 23.56 -5.15
N THR A 12 -10.77 23.16 -3.93
CA THR A 12 -9.77 22.92 -2.89
C THR A 12 -9.01 21.65 -3.24
N ARG A 13 -7.74 21.85 -3.61
CA ARG A 13 -6.73 20.84 -3.94
C ARG A 13 -6.43 19.96 -2.72
N LEU A 14 -6.33 18.65 -2.90
CA LEU A 14 -5.98 17.67 -1.85
C LEU A 14 -4.48 17.68 -1.47
N ASP A 15 -3.70 18.59 -2.04
CA ASP A 15 -2.23 18.61 -1.92
C ASP A 15 -1.72 19.36 -0.66
N GLU A 16 -2.57 20.12 0.06
CA GLU A 16 -2.14 21.00 1.15
C GLU A 16 -2.33 20.45 2.57
N ALA A 17 -2.93 19.27 2.76
CA ALA A 17 -3.25 18.76 4.10
C ALA A 17 -2.13 17.92 4.77
N ILE A 18 -0.92 17.87 4.19
CA ILE A 18 0.21 17.07 4.73
C ILE A 18 1.48 17.95 4.82
N ALA A 19 1.33 19.20 5.25
CA ALA A 19 2.45 20.06 5.61
C ALA A 19 2.14 20.73 6.95
N GLY A 20 2.62 20.12 8.04
CA GLY A 20 2.57 20.76 9.35
C GLY A 20 2.53 19.77 10.50
N ASP A 21 3.67 19.16 10.83
CA ASP A 21 4.09 19.01 12.24
C ASP A 21 5.57 18.59 12.31
N GLU A 22 6.49 19.57 12.32
CA GLU A 22 7.87 19.37 12.78
C GLU A 22 8.12 20.26 14.00
N HIS A 23 7.61 19.84 15.16
CA HIS A 23 8.11 20.29 16.45
C HIS A 23 9.19 19.33 16.96
N VAL A 24 10.44 19.56 16.56
CA VAL A 24 11.60 18.88 17.16
C VAL A 24 12.08 19.67 18.36
N THR A 25 11.80 19.11 19.54
CA THR A 25 12.30 19.55 20.84
C THR A 25 13.81 19.38 20.93
N ARG A 26 14.49 20.49 21.26
CA ARG A 26 15.93 20.63 21.47
C ARG A 26 16.37 19.85 22.72
N LEU A 27 17.17 18.80 22.56
CA LEU A 27 17.84 18.11 23.68
C LEU A 27 19.12 18.87 24.07
N GLN A 28 19.12 19.40 25.30
CA GLN A 28 20.31 19.95 25.95
C GLN A 28 21.19 18.81 26.46
N THR A 29 22.46 18.85 26.08
CA THR A 29 23.55 18.06 26.67
C THR A 29 24.03 18.73 27.95
N ALA A 30 24.00 17.99 29.06
CA ALA A 30 24.74 18.33 30.27
C ALA A 30 25.42 17.05 30.79
N SER A 31 26.72 16.98 30.58
CA SER A 31 27.64 16.00 31.16
C SER A 31 28.23 16.61 32.43
N GLY A 32 28.13 15.89 33.56
CA GLY A 32 28.81 16.25 34.79
C GLY A 32 28.55 15.22 35.89
N GLY A 33 29.62 14.75 36.54
CA GLY A 33 29.53 14.13 37.86
C GLY A 33 30.26 12.79 38.02
N THR A 34 31.57 12.85 38.20
CA THR A 34 32.42 11.80 38.77
C THR A 34 32.19 11.61 40.28
N ALA A 35 32.06 10.36 40.75
CA ALA A 35 32.39 9.95 42.14
C ALA A 35 32.53 8.41 42.20
N ARG A 36 33.75 7.89 42.11
CA ARG A 36 34.57 7.33 43.22
C ARG A 36 33.89 6.22 44.05
N THR A 37 34.31 5.00 43.74
CA THR A 37 34.35 3.79 44.57
C THR A 37 35.24 3.98 45.81
N THR A 38 34.79 3.47 46.97
CA THR A 38 35.67 3.01 48.06
C THR A 38 35.06 1.80 48.77
N HIS A 39 35.95 0.89 49.20
CA HIS A 39 35.74 -0.43 49.79
C HIS A 39 35.26 -0.39 51.26
N ALA A 40 34.59 -1.46 51.72
CA ALA A 40 35.18 -2.51 52.59
C ALA A 40 34.15 -3.23 53.49
N ALA A 41 34.27 -4.58 53.53
CA ALA A 41 34.13 -5.53 54.67
C ALA A 41 32.88 -5.47 55.59
N SER A 42 32.31 -6.52 56.17
CA SER A 42 32.50 -7.98 56.24
C SER A 42 31.42 -8.47 57.23
N GLY A 43 30.83 -9.65 57.04
CA GLY A 43 29.95 -10.25 58.06
C GLY A 43 29.30 -11.55 57.60
N VAL A 44 29.86 -12.68 58.04
CA VAL A 44 29.35 -14.05 57.87
C VAL A 44 28.35 -14.37 59.00
N PHE A 45 27.43 -15.33 58.74
CA PHE A 45 26.50 -16.09 59.61
C PHE A 45 25.04 -15.91 59.10
N MET A 46 24.16 -16.90 58.92
CA MET A 46 24.10 -18.29 59.34
C MET A 46 23.07 -19.06 58.47
N LYS A 47 23.25 -20.38 58.45
CA LYS A 47 22.53 -21.46 57.77
C LYS A 47 20.98 -21.47 57.90
N ARG A 48 20.35 -21.92 56.80
CA ARG A 48 19.14 -22.78 56.68
C ARG A 48 17.78 -22.19 57.09
N ALA A 49 16.93 -21.98 56.09
CA ALA A 49 15.52 -22.39 56.11
C ALA A 49 15.01 -22.60 54.67
N LEU A 50 14.69 -23.85 54.34
CA LEU A 50 13.86 -24.23 53.20
C LEU A 50 12.42 -23.78 53.50
N LEU A 51 11.79 -23.05 52.58
CA LEU A 51 10.33 -22.95 52.50
C LEU A 51 9.92 -22.87 51.03
N THR A 52 9.44 -24.02 50.58
CA THR A 52 8.69 -24.28 49.36
C THR A 52 7.45 -23.38 49.25
N CYS A 53 7.26 -22.71 48.11
CA CYS A 53 5.95 -22.41 47.52
C CYS A 53 6.16 -21.67 46.19
N GLY A 54 5.62 -22.20 45.08
CA GLY A 54 5.55 -21.46 43.83
C GLY A 54 5.68 -22.32 42.59
N LEU A 55 4.65 -23.14 42.33
CA LEU A 55 4.37 -23.69 41.02
C LEU A 55 4.00 -22.52 40.08
N GLY A 56 5.01 -21.81 39.58
CA GLY A 56 4.84 -20.76 38.58
C GLY A 56 4.86 -21.36 37.18
N VAL A 57 3.79 -22.06 36.79
CA VAL A 57 3.53 -22.29 35.37
C VAL A 57 3.16 -20.92 34.81
N ALA A 58 4.16 -20.18 34.33
CA ALA A 58 3.96 -19.01 33.49
C ALA A 58 3.40 -19.51 32.15
N LEU A 59 2.09 -19.73 32.13
CA LEU A 59 1.32 -19.91 30.92
C LEU A 59 1.26 -18.54 30.26
N VAL A 60 2.31 -18.22 29.51
CA VAL A 60 2.30 -17.12 28.55
C VAL A 60 1.30 -17.53 27.48
N CYS A 61 0.02 -17.23 27.72
CA CYS A 61 -0.95 -17.15 26.66
C CYS A 61 -0.42 -16.12 25.67
N ALA A 62 0.14 -16.59 24.56
CA ALA A 62 0.24 -15.79 23.36
C ALA A 62 -1.19 -15.37 23.02
N VAL A 63 -1.59 -14.17 23.48
CA VAL A 63 -2.77 -13.52 22.97
C VAL A 63 -2.46 -13.29 21.50
N TRP A 64 -3.00 -14.15 20.65
CA TRP A 64 -3.08 -13.89 19.23
C TRP A 64 -3.83 -12.57 19.14
N ALA A 65 -3.11 -11.48 18.86
CA ALA A 65 -3.72 -10.17 18.71
C ALA A 65 -4.74 -10.33 17.57
N THR A 66 -6.01 -10.44 17.93
CA THR A 66 -7.10 -10.57 16.97
C THR A 66 -7.06 -9.29 16.15
N ASP A 67 -7.14 -9.39 14.83
CA ASP A 67 -7.00 -8.21 14.00
C ASP A 67 -8.05 -7.13 14.36
N PHE A 68 -7.67 -5.86 14.42
CA PHE A 68 -8.54 -4.79 14.92
C PHE A 68 -9.84 -4.65 14.12
N TRP A 69 -9.81 -5.02 12.83
CA TRP A 69 -10.98 -4.97 11.94
C TRP A 69 -12.05 -6.01 12.29
N LEU A 70 -11.74 -6.97 13.16
CA LEU A 70 -12.70 -7.90 13.75
C LEU A 70 -13.28 -7.40 15.09
N GLN A 71 -12.61 -6.45 15.73
CA GLN A 71 -12.97 -6.00 17.08
C GLN A 71 -13.88 -4.77 17.08
N LYS A 72 -13.72 -3.87 16.11
CA LYS A 72 -14.47 -2.61 16.05
C LYS A 72 -14.91 -2.25 14.64
N PRO A 73 -16.06 -1.56 14.49
CA PRO A 73 -16.55 -1.13 13.19
C PRO A 73 -15.63 -0.10 12.55
N TYR A 74 -15.66 -0.02 11.21
CA TYR A 74 -14.77 0.87 10.44
C TYR A 74 -14.94 2.36 10.75
N THR A 75 -16.10 2.76 11.26
CA THR A 75 -16.36 4.14 11.71
C THR A 75 -15.54 4.55 12.94
N GLN A 76 -14.88 3.59 13.61
CA GLN A 76 -14.01 3.78 14.77
C GLN A 76 -12.53 3.47 14.47
N TRP A 77 -12.17 3.22 13.21
CA TRP A 77 -10.79 3.00 12.82
C TRP A 77 -10.03 4.33 12.77
N GLN A 78 -8.82 4.32 13.32
CA GLN A 78 -7.86 5.40 13.19
C GLN A 78 -7.26 5.40 11.78
N VAL A 79 -6.72 6.55 11.36
CA VAL A 79 -6.08 6.70 10.03
C VAL A 79 -4.99 5.64 9.80
N ASN A 80 -4.19 5.34 10.82
CA ASN A 80 -3.12 4.33 10.72
C ASN A 80 -3.66 2.89 10.59
N GLU A 81 -4.77 2.58 11.25
CA GLU A 81 -5.46 1.29 11.15
C GLU A 81 -6.07 1.12 9.75
N ALA A 82 -6.79 2.13 9.25
CA ALA A 82 -7.31 2.12 7.89
C ALA A 82 -6.16 1.96 6.86
N ARG A 83 -5.06 2.68 7.04
CA ARG A 83 -3.85 2.53 6.21
C ARG A 83 -3.25 1.13 6.31
N GLN A 84 -3.28 0.49 7.48
CA GLN A 84 -2.79 -0.87 7.66
C GLN A 84 -3.58 -1.85 6.77
N ILE A 85 -4.90 -1.70 6.67
CA ILE A 85 -5.68 -2.56 5.75
C ILE A 85 -5.23 -2.38 4.30
N LEU A 86 -5.00 -1.13 3.86
CA LEU A 86 -4.63 -0.83 2.47
C LEU A 86 -3.15 -1.08 2.15
N THR A 87 -2.33 -1.48 3.13
CA THR A 87 -0.88 -1.65 2.93
C THR A 87 -0.33 -2.98 3.45
N ARG A 88 -1.01 -3.61 4.42
CA ARG A 88 -0.54 -4.77 5.18
C ARG A 88 -1.74 -5.58 5.70
N SER A 89 -2.55 -6.11 4.78
CA SER A 89 -3.65 -7.01 5.13
C SER A 89 -3.74 -8.17 4.14
N PRO A 90 -4.50 -9.23 4.47
CA PRO A 90 -4.76 -10.34 3.56
C PRO A 90 -5.32 -9.94 2.20
N TRP A 91 -6.04 -8.81 2.13
CA TRP A 91 -6.67 -8.28 0.92
C TRP A 91 -5.74 -7.42 0.06
N THR A 92 -4.49 -7.22 0.49
CA THR A 92 -3.53 -6.35 -0.20
C THR A 92 -2.25 -7.10 -0.53
N TYR A 93 -1.92 -7.14 -1.81
CA TYR A 93 -0.62 -7.57 -2.30
C TYR A 93 0.22 -6.34 -2.66
N VAL A 94 1.50 -6.34 -2.30
CA VAL A 94 2.39 -5.19 -2.49
C VAL A 94 3.59 -5.59 -3.34
N TYR A 95 3.80 -4.84 -4.42
CA TYR A 95 5.02 -4.85 -5.22
C TYR A 95 5.85 -3.64 -4.83
N GLN A 96 7.15 -3.85 -4.65
CA GLN A 96 8.10 -2.77 -4.40
C GLN A 96 9.24 -2.93 -5.39
N TRP A 97 9.55 -1.83 -6.06
CA TRP A 97 10.69 -1.75 -6.96
C TRP A 97 11.54 -0.56 -6.55
N GLY A 98 12.76 -0.84 -6.11
CA GLY A 98 13.76 0.16 -5.77
C GLY A 98 14.64 0.45 -6.99
N TYR A 99 14.93 1.72 -7.24
CA TYR A 99 15.97 2.14 -8.17
C TYR A 99 16.76 3.31 -7.59
N ILE A 100 18.02 3.43 -7.98
CA ILE A 100 18.88 4.55 -7.62
C ILE A 100 18.81 5.55 -8.77
N GLY A 101 18.43 6.79 -8.48
CA GLY A 101 18.36 7.87 -9.48
C GLY A 101 19.10 9.12 -9.00
N SER A 102 19.61 9.92 -9.94
CA SER A 102 20.23 11.21 -9.62
C SER A 102 19.19 12.33 -9.64
N ILE A 103 19.19 13.21 -8.63
CA ILE A 103 18.45 14.48 -8.68
C ILE A 103 19.40 15.55 -9.25
N GLN A 104 19.80 15.41 -10.51
CA GLN A 104 20.89 16.21 -11.08
C GLN A 104 20.52 17.67 -11.41
N GLN A 105 19.25 18.10 -11.27
CA GLN A 105 18.82 19.40 -11.79
C GLN A 105 18.38 20.47 -10.78
N ASN A 106 18.29 20.21 -9.47
CA ASN A 106 17.72 21.21 -8.54
C ASN A 106 18.46 21.47 -7.22
N ILE A 107 19.68 20.95 -7.02
CA ILE A 107 20.43 21.20 -5.77
C ILE A 107 21.84 21.69 -6.09
N ALA A 108 21.99 23.02 -6.17
CA ALA A 108 23.29 23.66 -6.10
C ALA A 108 23.80 23.55 -4.65
N GLY A 109 24.65 22.55 -4.37
CA GLY A 109 25.32 22.42 -3.09
C GLY A 109 25.57 20.98 -2.67
N THR A 110 26.82 20.54 -2.85
CA THR A 110 27.53 19.50 -2.07
C THR A 110 26.69 18.37 -1.45
N GLY A 111 26.68 17.21 -2.11
CA GLY A 111 26.20 15.95 -1.54
C GLY A 111 25.90 14.96 -2.66
N ASP A 112 26.18 13.68 -2.42
CA ASP A 112 25.90 12.59 -3.36
C ASP A 112 24.47 12.71 -3.93
N PRO A 113 24.29 12.97 -5.25
CA PRO A 113 22.98 13.26 -5.84
C PRO A 113 22.13 12.00 -6.01
N GLU A 114 22.71 10.82 -5.75
CA GLU A 114 22.07 9.52 -5.83
C GLU A 114 21.13 9.34 -4.63
N ARG A 115 19.84 9.15 -4.90
CA ARG A 115 18.85 8.74 -3.90
C ARG A 115 18.20 7.44 -4.31
N GLU A 116 17.91 6.61 -3.32
CA GLU A 116 17.07 5.44 -3.49
C GLU A 116 15.61 5.88 -3.55
N PHE A 117 14.95 5.52 -4.65
CA PHE A 117 13.53 5.70 -4.85
C PHE A 117 12.87 4.33 -4.89
N VAL A 118 11.75 4.18 -4.17
CA VAL A 118 10.96 2.95 -4.19
C VAL A 118 9.59 3.27 -4.76
N VAL A 119 9.28 2.73 -5.94
CA VAL A 119 7.91 2.68 -6.46
C VAL A 119 7.18 1.53 -5.79
N ILE A 120 5.97 1.79 -5.29
CA ILE A 120 5.15 0.84 -4.57
C ILE A 120 3.82 0.70 -5.30
N ILE A 121 3.52 -0.49 -5.79
CA ILE A 121 2.23 -0.81 -6.39
C ILE A 121 1.48 -1.76 -5.48
N ARG A 122 0.18 -1.51 -5.29
CA ARG A 122 -0.65 -2.34 -4.42
C ARG A 122 -1.86 -2.83 -5.19
N ALA A 123 -2.02 -4.14 -5.20
CA ALA A 123 -3.23 -4.80 -5.65
C ALA A 123 -4.13 -5.06 -4.45
N HIS A 124 -5.33 -4.47 -4.47
CA HIS A 124 -6.33 -4.70 -3.43
C HIS A 124 -7.51 -5.49 -3.98
N LEU A 125 -8.04 -6.43 -3.20
CA LEU A 125 -9.38 -6.98 -3.44
C LEU A 125 -10.42 -5.91 -3.10
N PHE A 126 -10.70 -4.99 -4.03
CA PHE A 126 -11.58 -3.84 -3.81
C PHE A 126 -13.05 -4.24 -3.57
N SER A 127 -13.50 -5.36 -4.11
CA SER A 127 -14.81 -5.94 -3.78
C SER A 127 -14.86 -6.58 -2.38
N ALA A 128 -13.74 -6.64 -1.65
CA ALA A 128 -13.75 -6.92 -0.22
C ALA A 128 -14.28 -5.72 0.58
N ARG A 129 -15.21 -5.98 1.49
CA ARG A 129 -15.79 -4.99 2.39
C ARG A 129 -14.73 -4.35 3.28
N ALA A 130 -13.77 -5.12 3.79
CA ALA A 130 -12.67 -4.59 4.61
C ALA A 130 -11.87 -3.50 3.86
N VAL A 131 -11.60 -3.70 2.57
CA VAL A 131 -10.86 -2.74 1.74
C VAL A 131 -11.68 -1.47 1.51
N ARG A 132 -12.96 -1.57 1.12
CA ARG A 132 -13.80 -0.37 0.93
C ARG A 132 -14.00 0.41 2.22
N GLN A 133 -14.22 -0.29 3.32
CA GLN A 133 -14.28 0.31 4.65
C GLN A 133 -13.00 1.07 5.01
N ALA A 134 -11.84 0.51 4.66
CA ALA A 134 -10.56 1.17 4.90
C ALA A 134 -10.36 2.42 4.04
N TYR A 135 -10.75 2.41 2.76
CA TYR A 135 -10.75 3.61 1.93
C TYR A 135 -11.62 4.71 2.52
N VAL A 136 -12.86 4.37 2.90
CA VAL A 136 -13.80 5.34 3.48
C VAL A 136 -13.29 5.88 4.82
N ALA A 137 -12.78 5.02 5.70
CA ALA A 137 -12.20 5.45 6.98
C ALA A 137 -10.97 6.36 6.77
N LEU A 138 -10.13 6.07 5.76
CA LEU A 138 -8.96 6.87 5.44
C LEU A 138 -9.34 8.26 4.90
N ILE A 139 -10.32 8.35 4.01
CA ILE A 139 -10.82 9.63 3.46
C ILE A 139 -11.52 10.46 4.53
N ALA A 140 -12.31 9.80 5.39
CA ALA A 140 -13.06 10.48 6.42
C ALA A 140 -12.18 10.97 7.58
N GLN A 141 -11.06 10.31 7.87
CA GLN A 141 -10.13 10.70 8.95
C GLN A 141 -10.83 10.91 10.30
N GLY A 142 -11.83 10.08 10.62
CA GLY A 142 -12.63 10.17 11.85
C GLY A 142 -13.82 11.15 11.80
N ASP A 143 -13.94 11.97 10.73
CA ASP A 143 -15.11 12.84 10.52
C ASP A 143 -16.37 12.00 10.22
N GLN A 144 -17.32 12.04 11.15
CA GLN A 144 -18.56 11.27 11.05
C GLN A 144 -19.47 11.71 9.90
N ASN A 145 -19.43 12.99 9.50
CA ASN A 145 -20.20 13.48 8.35
C ASN A 145 -19.63 12.93 7.04
N ARG A 146 -18.30 12.85 6.92
CA ARG A 146 -17.63 12.21 5.77
C ARG A 146 -17.89 10.71 5.74
N LEU A 147 -17.84 10.03 6.89
CA LEU A 147 -18.18 8.60 6.98
C LEU A 147 -19.61 8.32 6.48
N ALA A 148 -20.57 9.17 6.88
CA ALA A 148 -21.95 9.05 6.42
C ALA A 148 -22.09 9.28 4.92
N ARG A 149 -21.38 10.29 4.38
CA ARG A 149 -21.39 10.62 2.93
C ARG A 149 -20.89 9.47 2.06
N TYR A 150 -19.88 8.73 2.51
CA TYR A 150 -19.28 7.63 1.75
C TYR A 150 -19.72 6.23 2.21
N ARG A 151 -20.80 6.15 3.00
CA ARG A 151 -21.32 4.88 3.53
C ARG A 151 -21.59 3.87 2.42
N ASP A 152 -22.18 4.31 1.32
CA ASP A 152 -22.55 3.43 0.21
C ASP A 152 -21.33 2.72 -0.38
N ILE A 153 -20.17 3.38 -0.46
CA ILE A 153 -18.92 2.74 -0.88
C ILE A 153 -18.53 1.64 0.11
N ALA A 154 -18.55 1.95 1.41
CA ALA A 154 -18.17 0.99 2.46
C ALA A 154 -19.11 -0.23 2.57
N THR A 155 -20.38 -0.09 2.19
CA THR A 155 -21.39 -1.14 2.40
C THR A 155 -21.95 -1.75 1.13
N ARG A 156 -21.63 -1.24 -0.06
CA ARG A 156 -22.10 -1.79 -1.34
C ARG A 156 -21.68 -3.25 -1.50
N ASP A 157 -22.61 -4.09 -1.93
CA ASP A 157 -22.33 -5.48 -2.28
C ASP A 157 -21.87 -5.63 -3.73
N TYR A 158 -21.07 -6.68 -3.98
CA TYR A 158 -20.56 -7.07 -5.30
C TYR A 158 -20.94 -8.53 -5.60
N PRO A 159 -22.24 -8.83 -5.77
CA PRO A 159 -22.72 -10.21 -5.84
C PRO A 159 -22.22 -10.96 -7.08
N ASP A 160 -21.99 -10.26 -8.18
CA ASP A 160 -21.67 -10.87 -9.47
C ASP A 160 -20.24 -10.58 -9.93
N GLU A 161 -19.50 -9.78 -9.16
CA GLU A 161 -18.21 -9.24 -9.58
C GLU A 161 -17.15 -9.39 -8.47
N ILE A 162 -15.92 -9.65 -8.92
CA ILE A 162 -14.71 -9.50 -8.12
C ILE A 162 -13.92 -8.36 -8.75
N VAL A 163 -13.57 -7.37 -7.96
CA VAL A 163 -12.87 -6.16 -8.39
C VAL A 163 -11.51 -6.13 -7.73
N VAL A 164 -10.45 -6.12 -8.55
CA VAL A 164 -9.09 -5.87 -8.08
C VAL A 164 -8.73 -4.44 -8.41
N SER A 165 -8.26 -3.65 -7.43
CA SER A 165 -7.76 -2.31 -7.68
C SER A 165 -6.24 -2.24 -7.67
N LEU A 166 -5.66 -1.44 -8.56
CA LEU A 166 -4.23 -1.11 -8.53
C LEU A 166 -4.02 0.35 -8.14
N THR A 167 -3.26 0.56 -7.08
CA THR A 167 -2.78 1.90 -6.66
C THR A 167 -1.27 1.97 -6.78
N VAL A 168 -0.77 3.18 -7.05
CA VAL A 168 0.66 3.47 -7.22
C VAL A 168 1.08 4.50 -6.19
N ASP A 169 2.28 4.34 -5.65
CA ASP A 169 2.86 5.24 -4.66
C ASP A 169 4.40 5.23 -4.77
N SER A 170 5.08 6.13 -4.07
CA SER A 170 6.54 6.15 -3.97
C SER A 170 7.06 6.53 -2.59
N LYS A 171 8.32 6.15 -2.34
CA LYS A 171 9.13 6.66 -1.24
C LYS A 171 10.49 7.16 -1.79
N PRO A 172 10.85 8.44 -1.58
CA PRO A 172 10.00 9.55 -1.14
C PRO A 172 8.79 9.77 -2.08
N LYS A 173 7.81 10.58 -1.65
CA LYS A 173 6.63 10.91 -2.47
C LYS A 173 7.02 11.79 -3.68
N GLY A 174 6.21 11.72 -4.74
CA GLY A 174 6.33 12.64 -5.90
C GLY A 174 7.38 12.23 -6.93
N VAL A 175 7.83 10.97 -6.91
CA VAL A 175 8.80 10.45 -7.88
C VAL A 175 8.17 10.33 -9.26
N SER A 176 8.90 10.73 -10.30
CA SER A 176 8.42 10.76 -11.70
C SER A 176 7.89 9.41 -12.20
N ALA A 177 8.54 8.31 -11.81
CA ALA A 177 8.14 6.96 -12.19
C ALA A 177 6.70 6.60 -11.75
N VAL A 178 6.15 7.25 -10.72
CA VAL A 178 4.73 7.08 -10.36
C VAL A 178 3.82 7.59 -11.48
N PHE A 179 4.12 8.77 -12.04
CA PHE A 179 3.34 9.34 -13.14
C PHE A 179 3.41 8.48 -14.40
N ASP A 180 4.54 7.83 -14.67
CA ASP A 180 4.66 6.91 -15.81
C ASP A 180 3.77 5.67 -15.65
N VAL A 181 3.76 5.06 -14.47
CA VAL A 181 2.88 3.93 -14.17
C VAL A 181 1.41 4.37 -14.21
N GLU A 182 1.06 5.52 -13.61
CA GLU A 182 -0.30 6.06 -13.66
C GLU A 182 -0.75 6.35 -15.09
N ARG A 183 0.11 6.96 -15.91
CA ARG A 183 -0.16 7.19 -17.33
C ARG A 183 -0.36 5.87 -18.08
N ALA A 184 0.48 4.87 -17.81
CA ALA A 184 0.34 3.55 -18.42
C ALA A 184 -1.01 2.92 -18.05
N LEU A 185 -1.41 2.97 -16.79
CA LEU A 185 -2.73 2.51 -16.33
C LEU A 185 -3.87 3.30 -16.99
N HIS A 186 -3.74 4.62 -17.14
CA HIS A 186 -4.74 5.44 -17.84
C HIS A 186 -4.91 5.07 -19.32
N ASN A 187 -3.85 4.61 -19.97
CA ASN A 187 -3.86 4.27 -21.39
C ASN A 187 -4.30 2.83 -21.67
N LEU A 188 -4.40 1.97 -20.65
CA LEU A 188 -4.88 0.60 -20.82
C LEU A 188 -6.34 0.58 -21.29
N SER A 189 -6.64 -0.32 -22.22
CA SER A 189 -8.00 -0.56 -22.70
C SER A 189 -8.44 -2.00 -22.44
N LEU A 190 -9.76 -2.21 -22.27
CA LEU A 190 -10.32 -3.54 -22.06
C LEU A 190 -9.91 -4.55 -23.17
N PRO A 191 -9.93 -4.22 -24.48
CA PRO A 191 -9.51 -5.15 -25.52
C PRO A 191 -8.07 -5.68 -25.35
N GLU A 192 -7.13 -4.86 -24.91
CA GLU A 192 -5.73 -5.26 -24.66
C GLU A 192 -5.60 -6.19 -23.46
N LEU A 193 -6.49 -6.04 -22.46
CA LEU A 193 -6.46 -6.80 -21.22
C LEU A 193 -7.11 -8.17 -21.34
N ARG A 194 -8.10 -8.35 -22.23
CA ARG A 194 -8.98 -9.54 -22.30
C ARG A 194 -8.23 -10.88 -22.34
N SER A 195 -7.13 -10.98 -23.08
CA SER A 195 -6.43 -12.26 -23.28
C SER A 195 -5.46 -12.61 -22.15
N ASN A 196 -4.94 -11.61 -21.43
CA ASN A 196 -3.82 -11.79 -20.50
C ASN A 196 -4.15 -11.37 -19.06
N THR A 197 -5.38 -10.93 -18.81
CA THR A 197 -5.82 -10.47 -17.49
C THR A 197 -6.91 -11.36 -16.95
N PHE A 198 -6.62 -12.06 -15.85
CA PHE A 198 -7.49 -13.09 -15.30
C PHE A 198 -7.37 -13.22 -13.79
N LEU A 199 -8.40 -13.82 -13.19
CA LEU A 199 -8.34 -14.42 -11.88
C LEU A 199 -8.30 -15.95 -12.03
N ALA A 200 -7.50 -16.62 -11.21
CA ALA A 200 -7.42 -18.07 -11.17
C ALA A 200 -7.29 -18.60 -9.74
N THR A 201 -7.82 -19.80 -9.49
CA THR A 201 -7.64 -20.52 -8.23
C THR A 201 -6.69 -21.70 -8.39
N ASN A 202 -6.18 -22.23 -7.27
CA ASN A 202 -5.38 -23.46 -7.28
C ASN A 202 -6.15 -24.71 -7.72
N SER A 203 -7.49 -24.68 -7.71
CA SER A 203 -8.33 -25.77 -8.25
C SER A 203 -8.38 -25.79 -9.79
N GLY A 204 -7.76 -24.81 -10.45
CA GLY A 204 -7.69 -24.70 -11.91
C GLY A 204 -8.80 -23.88 -12.55
N LYS A 205 -9.76 -23.38 -11.76
CA LYS A 205 -10.78 -22.43 -12.26
C LYS A 205 -10.12 -21.11 -12.65
N LYS A 206 -10.61 -20.50 -13.73
CA LYS A 206 -10.12 -19.24 -14.26
C LYS A 206 -11.27 -18.43 -14.87
N VAL A 207 -11.25 -17.12 -14.65
CA VAL A 207 -12.12 -16.17 -15.36
C VAL A 207 -11.28 -15.02 -15.89
N TYR A 208 -11.62 -14.54 -17.08
CA TYR A 208 -10.98 -13.38 -17.69
C TYR A 208 -11.68 -12.09 -17.28
N ILE A 209 -10.96 -10.99 -17.40
CA ILE A 209 -11.50 -9.65 -17.15
C ILE A 209 -12.77 -9.40 -17.97
N LYS A 210 -13.80 -8.89 -17.30
CA LYS A 210 -15.07 -8.46 -17.89
C LYS A 210 -15.02 -6.98 -18.28
N ASP A 211 -14.45 -6.15 -17.40
CA ASP A 211 -14.42 -4.69 -17.59
C ASP A 211 -13.20 -4.04 -16.91
N TYR A 212 -12.86 -2.83 -17.32
CA TYR A 212 -11.73 -2.06 -16.82
C TYR A 212 -12.12 -0.59 -16.61
N LEU A 213 -11.81 -0.05 -15.42
CA LEU A 213 -11.90 1.37 -15.14
C LEU A 213 -10.49 1.91 -14.90
N ALA A 214 -10.09 2.92 -15.68
CA ALA A 214 -8.85 3.65 -15.46
C ALA A 214 -8.80 4.27 -14.05
N PRO A 215 -7.60 4.64 -13.53
CA PRO A 215 -7.49 5.33 -12.26
C PRO A 215 -8.41 6.55 -12.18
N THR A 216 -9.01 6.77 -11.02
CA THR A 216 -9.85 7.95 -10.77
C THR A 216 -9.23 8.81 -9.66
N PRO A 217 -9.54 10.12 -9.59
CA PRO A 217 -8.97 11.02 -8.60
C PRO A 217 -9.35 10.71 -7.13
N ASP A 218 -10.22 9.73 -6.88
CA ASP A 218 -10.66 9.34 -5.54
C ASP A 218 -9.59 8.55 -4.75
N GLY A 219 -8.44 8.27 -5.37
CA GLY A 219 -7.31 7.55 -4.77
C GLY A 219 -7.51 6.03 -4.68
N SER A 220 -8.61 5.48 -5.20
CA SER A 220 -8.87 4.05 -5.21
C SER A 220 -8.14 3.32 -6.34
N GLY A 221 -7.53 4.04 -7.28
CA GLY A 221 -6.72 3.49 -8.36
C GLY A 221 -7.51 2.85 -9.51
N ALA A 222 -6.80 2.21 -10.45
CA ALA A 222 -7.42 1.49 -11.57
C ALA A 222 -8.22 0.28 -11.07
N LYS A 223 -9.31 -0.10 -11.74
CA LYS A 223 -10.15 -1.26 -11.40
C LYS A 223 -10.17 -2.28 -12.52
N PHE A 224 -9.86 -3.51 -12.16
CA PHE A 224 -9.97 -4.70 -12.98
C PHE A 224 -11.17 -5.49 -12.48
N ILE A 225 -12.20 -5.62 -13.32
CA ILE A 225 -13.50 -6.18 -12.93
C ILE A 225 -13.64 -7.57 -13.57
N PHE A 226 -13.89 -8.56 -12.74
CA PHE A 226 -14.02 -9.98 -13.11
C PHE A 226 -15.40 -10.50 -12.74
N PRO A 227 -15.96 -11.47 -13.48
CA PRO A 227 -17.16 -12.15 -13.04
C PRO A 227 -16.86 -13.00 -11.79
N ARG A 228 -17.81 -13.09 -10.86
CA ARG A 228 -17.69 -13.96 -9.66
C ARG A 228 -17.91 -15.43 -9.96
N TYR A 229 -18.59 -15.73 -11.07
CA TYR A 229 -18.92 -17.07 -11.52
C TYR A 229 -18.17 -17.37 -12.82
N ALA A 230 -17.73 -18.62 -12.97
CA ALA A 230 -17.22 -19.12 -14.24
C ALA A 230 -18.38 -19.37 -15.23
N ASP A 231 -18.06 -19.68 -16.48
CA ASP A 231 -19.05 -19.85 -17.55
C ASP A 231 -20.03 -21.01 -17.28
N ASP A 232 -19.64 -21.98 -16.44
CA ASP A 232 -20.47 -23.08 -15.96
C ASP A 232 -21.46 -22.68 -14.85
N GLY A 233 -21.47 -21.41 -14.44
CA GLY A 233 -22.31 -20.87 -13.36
C GLY A 233 -21.78 -21.17 -11.95
N VAL A 234 -20.63 -21.83 -11.82
CA VAL A 234 -20.04 -22.16 -10.51
C VAL A 234 -19.24 -20.96 -9.99
N PRO A 235 -19.30 -20.63 -8.69
CA PRO A 235 -18.43 -19.61 -8.12
C PRO A 235 -16.95 -19.90 -8.42
N LEU A 236 -16.22 -18.87 -8.85
CA LEU A 236 -14.79 -18.93 -9.10
C LEU A 236 -14.05 -19.37 -7.84
N VAL A 237 -14.38 -18.73 -6.71
CA VAL A 237 -13.72 -18.92 -5.42
C VAL A 237 -14.69 -19.57 -4.43
N THR A 238 -14.22 -20.63 -3.80
CA THR A 238 -14.91 -21.38 -2.74
C THR A 238 -14.00 -21.48 -1.51
N ARG A 239 -14.51 -22.08 -0.42
CA ARG A 239 -13.69 -22.31 0.78
C ARG A 239 -12.65 -23.43 0.62
N ASP A 240 -12.82 -24.27 -0.39
CA ASP A 240 -11.92 -25.39 -0.66
C ASP A 240 -10.70 -24.94 -1.46
N ASP A 241 -10.77 -23.75 -2.08
CA ASP A 241 -9.63 -23.12 -2.71
C ASP A 241 -8.64 -22.58 -1.66
N THR A 242 -7.35 -22.70 -1.93
CA THR A 242 -6.28 -22.20 -1.07
C THR A 242 -5.81 -20.81 -1.52
N THR A 243 -5.81 -20.55 -2.82
CA THR A 243 -5.30 -19.30 -3.39
C THR A 243 -6.23 -18.70 -4.45
N LEU A 244 -6.22 -17.37 -4.53
CA LEU A 244 -6.75 -16.58 -5.63
C LEU A 244 -5.60 -15.79 -6.23
N ARG A 245 -5.27 -16.05 -7.49
CA ARG A 245 -4.23 -15.37 -8.25
C ARG A 245 -4.84 -14.37 -9.21
N PHE A 246 -4.40 -13.12 -9.14
CA PHE A 246 -4.68 -12.07 -10.12
C PHE A 246 -3.43 -11.87 -10.97
N GLN A 247 -3.58 -12.01 -12.29
CA GLN A 247 -2.52 -11.70 -13.24
C GLN A 247 -3.06 -10.70 -14.27
N THR A 248 -2.22 -9.76 -14.70
CA THR A 248 -2.54 -8.85 -15.81
C THR A 248 -1.35 -8.70 -16.77
N THR A 249 -1.56 -7.94 -17.84
CA THR A 249 -0.51 -7.63 -18.82
C THR A 249 0.65 -6.91 -18.16
N LYS A 250 1.82 -6.99 -18.80
CA LYS A 250 2.98 -6.22 -18.35
C LYS A 250 2.72 -4.73 -18.58
N ILE A 251 2.96 -3.93 -17.54
CA ILE A 251 2.85 -2.48 -17.62
C ILE A 251 4.21 -1.93 -18.02
N LYS A 252 4.25 -1.25 -19.16
CA LYS A 252 5.45 -0.58 -19.64
C LYS A 252 5.68 0.71 -18.84
N ILE A 253 6.88 0.85 -18.30
CA ILE A 253 7.35 2.06 -17.63
C ILE A 253 8.39 2.66 -18.56
N LYS A 254 8.23 3.94 -18.91
CA LYS A 254 9.25 4.62 -19.71
C LYS A 254 10.57 4.57 -18.96
N SER A 255 11.61 4.07 -19.63
CA SER A 255 12.96 4.16 -19.13
C SER A 255 13.41 5.62 -19.10
N LEU A 256 14.33 5.98 -18.21
CA LEU A 256 15.06 7.25 -18.33
C LEU A 256 15.68 7.42 -19.73
N SER A 257 16.10 6.33 -20.37
CA SER A 257 16.60 6.36 -21.76
C SER A 257 15.54 6.76 -22.80
N ASP A 258 14.25 6.52 -22.52
CA ASP A 258 13.14 6.85 -23.43
C ASP A 258 12.70 8.32 -23.30
N LEU A 259 13.22 9.04 -22.29
CA LEU A 259 13.03 10.47 -22.06
C LEU A 259 14.15 11.31 -22.69
N GLU A 260 15.22 10.68 -23.18
CA GLU A 260 16.42 11.35 -23.73
C GLU A 260 16.43 11.42 -25.27
N GLU A 261 15.46 10.82 -25.96
CA GLU A 261 15.26 11.05 -27.41
C GLU A 261 14.60 12.42 -27.70
N ASP A 262 14.03 13.09 -26.70
CA ASP A 262 13.57 14.47 -26.80
C ASP A 262 14.71 15.44 -26.38
N GLU A 263 15.42 15.93 -27.39
CA GLU A 263 16.13 17.22 -27.44
C GLU A 263 17.50 17.40 -26.74
N ASN A 264 18.03 16.51 -25.89
CA ASN A 264 19.38 16.72 -25.34
C ASN A 264 20.13 15.43 -24.94
N ARG A 265 20.83 14.83 -25.91
CA ARG A 265 21.51 13.54 -25.76
C ARG A 265 22.78 13.66 -24.88
N PRO A 266 22.89 12.99 -23.72
CA PRO A 266 24.16 12.90 -22.99
C PRO A 266 25.18 12.09 -23.81
N SER A 267 26.47 12.27 -23.54
CA SER A 267 27.52 11.47 -24.20
C SER A 267 27.30 9.97 -23.94
N GLU A 268 27.63 9.11 -24.90
CA GLU A 268 27.40 7.65 -24.84
C GLU A 268 27.89 7.01 -23.54
N ASN A 269 28.96 7.56 -22.96
CA ASN A 269 29.53 7.12 -21.69
C ASN A 269 28.63 7.41 -20.49
N VAL A 270 27.92 8.54 -20.47
CA VAL A 270 26.97 8.88 -19.40
C VAL A 270 25.72 8.02 -19.51
N ALA A 271 25.21 7.81 -20.72
CA ALA A 271 24.09 6.89 -20.96
C ALA A 271 24.44 5.44 -20.55
N TYR A 272 25.66 4.97 -20.85
CA TYR A 272 26.15 3.66 -20.41
C TYR A 272 26.27 3.55 -18.89
N VAL A 273 26.79 4.59 -18.22
CA VAL A 273 26.91 4.60 -16.75
C VAL A 273 25.53 4.65 -16.07
N LEU A 274 24.57 5.40 -16.61
CA LEU A 274 23.21 5.45 -16.06
C LEU A 274 22.44 4.15 -16.28
N SER A 275 22.53 3.55 -17.48
CA SER A 275 21.90 2.26 -17.80
C SER A 275 22.49 1.07 -17.04
N THR A 276 23.77 1.12 -16.67
CA THR A 276 24.40 0.07 -15.83
C THR A 276 24.12 0.24 -14.34
N ARG A 277 23.86 1.47 -13.87
CA ARG A 277 23.52 1.75 -12.46
C ARG A 277 22.03 1.64 -12.14
N THR A 278 21.18 1.87 -13.13
CA THR A 278 19.73 1.77 -12.98
C THR A 278 19.31 0.39 -13.47
N LEU A 279 18.82 -0.48 -12.59
CA LEU A 279 18.09 -1.69 -13.00
C LEU A 279 16.75 -1.23 -13.59
N ILE A 280 16.76 -0.78 -14.85
CA ILE A 280 15.56 -0.29 -15.51
C ILE A 280 14.75 -1.49 -15.93
N GLN A 281 13.87 -1.94 -15.04
CA GLN A 281 12.83 -2.87 -15.42
C GLN A 281 11.75 -2.07 -16.17
N ASN A 282 11.89 -2.00 -17.49
CA ASN A 282 10.96 -1.25 -18.38
C ASN A 282 9.56 -1.87 -18.45
N GLU A 283 9.38 -3.07 -17.88
CA GLU A 283 8.11 -3.80 -17.87
C GLU A 283 7.85 -4.41 -16.51
N MET A 284 6.74 -4.02 -15.89
CA MET A 284 6.30 -4.61 -14.65
C MET A 284 5.29 -5.72 -14.90
N GLU A 285 5.61 -6.92 -14.41
CA GLU A 285 4.65 -8.02 -14.32
C GLU A 285 3.88 -7.93 -13.00
N ILE A 286 2.55 -7.88 -13.09
CA ILE A 286 1.67 -7.88 -11.92
C ILE A 286 1.00 -9.24 -11.81
N ASP A 287 1.40 -9.98 -10.79
CA ASP A 287 0.95 -11.32 -10.44
C ASP A 287 0.76 -11.47 -8.91
N ALA A 288 -0.46 -11.20 -8.45
CA ALA A 288 -0.80 -11.12 -7.03
C ALA A 288 -1.48 -12.40 -6.59
N THR A 289 -0.94 -13.07 -5.58
CA THR A 289 -1.57 -14.26 -5.00
C THR A 289 -2.09 -13.97 -3.60
N PHE A 290 -3.40 -14.08 -3.44
CA PHE A 290 -4.12 -13.93 -2.17
C PHE A 290 -4.40 -15.30 -1.55
N MET A 291 -4.28 -15.40 -0.23
CA MET A 291 -4.50 -16.64 0.53
C MET A 291 -5.95 -16.69 1.02
N ILE A 292 -6.77 -17.59 0.47
CA ILE A 292 -8.23 -17.66 0.73
C ILE A 292 -8.53 -17.81 2.22
N ALA A 293 -7.77 -18.65 2.93
CA ALA A 293 -7.93 -18.86 4.37
C ALA A 293 -7.76 -17.58 5.21
N LYS A 294 -7.11 -16.55 4.67
CA LYS A 294 -6.91 -15.25 5.33
C LYS A 294 -7.92 -14.18 4.89
N LEU A 295 -8.73 -14.44 3.86
CA LEU A 295 -9.74 -13.52 3.34
C LEU A 295 -11.07 -13.66 4.09
N LEU A 296 -11.02 -13.82 5.41
CA LEU A 296 -12.21 -14.04 6.23
C LEU A 296 -12.55 -12.79 7.04
N LEU A 297 -13.78 -12.32 6.87
CA LEU A 297 -14.38 -11.27 7.69
C LEU A 297 -15.64 -11.82 8.34
N ASN A 298 -15.66 -11.92 9.67
CA ASN A 298 -16.76 -12.54 10.44
C ASN A 298 -17.12 -13.97 9.96
N ASN A 299 -16.10 -14.80 9.74
CA ASN A 299 -16.23 -16.17 9.24
C ASN A 299 -16.96 -16.27 7.89
N ARG A 300 -16.90 -15.24 7.06
CA ARG A 300 -17.34 -15.24 5.65
C ARG A 300 -16.18 -14.81 4.77
N LEU A 301 -16.09 -15.41 3.58
CA LEU A 301 -15.10 -14.96 2.61
C LEU A 301 -15.44 -13.53 2.17
N ASP A 302 -14.44 -12.65 2.23
CA ASP A 302 -14.55 -11.24 1.88
C ASP A 302 -13.61 -10.97 0.70
N PHE A 303 -14.16 -10.86 -0.50
CA PHE A 303 -13.38 -10.63 -1.72
C PHE A 303 -14.25 -10.10 -2.84
#